data_AF-R7V2J9-F1
#
_entry.id   AF-R7V2J9-F1
#
_cell.length_a   1.000
_cell.length_b   1.000
_cell.length_c   1.000
_cell.angle_alpha   90.00
_cell.angle_beta   90.00
_cell.angle_gamma   90.00
#
_symmetry.space_group_name_H-M   'P 1'
#
loop_
_entity.id
_entity.type
_entity.pdbx_description
1 polymer ?
#
loop_
_entity_poly.entity_id
_entity_poly.type
_entity_poly.pdbx_seq_one_letter_code
_entity_poly.pdbx_strand_id
1 'polypeptide(L)'
;MRDPLWGRNQETYGEDPYMSGRMGAAFVRGLQGRHPRYIRANAGCKHFDVYAGPENIPVSRHSFDAKVTERDWRMTFLPAFKACVEAGSYSLMCSYNRINGVPACANKKLLTDILRDEWGFRGYVISDEGAIEDIMDSHKYTNNTADTATVAVNAGKAHSSHTNVLFIVLTV
;
A
#
# COMPACT_ATOMS: atom_id res chain seq x y z
N MET A 1 -12.51 0.45 6.21
CA MET A 1 -13.62 -0.41 5.71
C MET A 1 -14.64 0.46 5.00
N ARG A 2 -15.11 0.06 3.81
CA ARG A 2 -16.13 0.84 3.08
C ARG A 2 -17.20 -0.05 2.44
N ASP A 3 -16.94 -1.34 2.33
CA ASP A 3 -17.91 -2.36 1.95
C ASP A 3 -18.12 -3.32 3.15
N PRO A 4 -19.32 -3.36 3.75
CA PRO A 4 -19.60 -4.22 4.90
C PRO A 4 -19.58 -5.72 4.58
N LEU A 5 -19.62 -6.11 3.30
CA LEU A 5 -19.56 -7.50 2.87
C LEU A 5 -18.13 -7.99 2.60
N TRP A 6 -17.14 -7.09 2.68
CA TRP A 6 -15.74 -7.48 2.51
C TRP A 6 -15.27 -8.42 3.64
N GLY A 7 -14.76 -9.60 3.26
CA GLY A 7 -14.41 -10.68 4.21
C GLY A 7 -13.25 -10.39 5.18
N ARG A 8 -12.63 -9.21 5.07
CA ARG A 8 -11.50 -8.77 5.91
C ARG A 8 -11.84 -7.55 6.77
N ASN A 9 -13.12 -7.21 6.90
CA ASN A 9 -13.57 -6.05 7.68
C ASN A 9 -13.10 -6.07 9.14
N GLN A 10 -13.02 -7.26 9.74
CA GLN A 10 -12.51 -7.50 11.09
C GLN A 10 -11.04 -7.11 11.29
N GLU A 11 -10.27 -6.94 10.21
CA GLU A 11 -8.88 -6.50 10.27
C GLU A 11 -8.73 -4.97 10.34
N THR A 12 -9.83 -4.23 10.17
CA THR A 12 -9.82 -2.76 10.09
C THR A 12 -10.29 -2.12 11.40
N TYR A 13 -9.97 -0.83 11.58
CA TYR A 13 -10.48 -0.01 12.68
C TYR A 13 -11.83 0.67 12.36
N GLY A 14 -12.58 0.14 11.38
CA GLY A 14 -13.86 0.67 10.94
C GLY A 14 -13.78 1.51 9.67
N GLU A 15 -14.81 2.34 9.45
CA GLU A 15 -15.04 3.06 8.19
C GLU A 15 -14.53 4.50 8.15
N ASP A 16 -14.23 5.08 9.31
CA ASP A 16 -13.80 6.46 9.42
C ASP A 16 -12.28 6.61 9.19
N PRO A 17 -11.84 7.42 8.20
CA PRO A 17 -10.42 7.62 7.90
C PRO A 17 -9.64 8.21 9.06
N TYR A 18 -10.25 9.13 9.82
CA TYR A 18 -9.59 9.80 10.94
C TYR A 18 -9.33 8.82 12.09
N MET A 19 -10.35 8.10 12.54
CA MET A 19 -10.25 7.07 13.57
C MET A 19 -9.25 6.00 13.17
N SER A 20 -9.32 5.50 11.93
CA SER A 20 -8.38 4.51 11.41
C SER A 20 -6.94 5.02 11.44
N GLY A 21 -6.71 6.28 11.04
CA GLY A 21 -5.40 6.91 11.11
C GLY A 21 -4.88 7.07 12.55
N ARG A 22 -5.74 7.47 13.49
CA ARG A 22 -5.38 7.61 14.92
C ARG A 22 -5.00 6.27 15.55
N MET A 23 -5.78 5.22 15.28
CA MET A 23 -5.53 3.87 15.78
C MET A 23 -4.27 3.27 15.15
N GLY A 24 -4.11 3.39 13.83
CA GLY A 24 -2.92 2.93 13.11
C GLY A 24 -1.64 3.62 13.61
N ALA A 25 -1.67 4.95 13.78
CA ALA A 25 -0.53 5.69 14.30
C ALA A 25 -0.15 5.27 15.75
N ALA A 26 -1.14 4.99 16.60
CA ALA A 26 -0.89 4.48 17.94
C ALA A 26 -0.28 3.07 17.89
N PHE A 27 -0.79 2.19 17.02
CA PHE A 27 -0.27 0.84 16.82
C PHE A 27 1.19 0.85 16.35
N VAL A 28 1.52 1.68 15.36
CA VAL A 28 2.89 1.85 14.84
C VAL A 28 3.85 2.24 15.97
N ARG A 29 3.52 3.27 16.74
CA ARG A 29 4.38 3.73 17.84
C ARG A 29 4.52 2.68 18.94
N GLY A 30 3.45 1.96 19.27
CA GLY A 30 3.46 0.90 20.26
C GLY A 30 4.34 -0.29 19.84
N LEU A 31 4.16 -0.75 18.60
CA LEU A 31 4.87 -1.90 18.05
C LEU A 31 6.36 -1.62 17.84
N GLN A 32 6.71 -0.43 17.32
CA GLN A 32 8.11 -0.07 17.09
C GLN A 32 8.87 0.32 18.37
N GLY A 33 8.15 0.83 19.38
CA GLY A 33 8.76 1.38 20.58
C GLY A 33 9.45 2.73 20.35
N ARG A 34 10.16 3.22 21.37
CA ARG A 34 10.76 4.57 21.38
C ARG A 34 12.28 4.57 21.59
N HIS A 35 12.94 3.42 21.49
CA HIS A 35 14.38 3.37 21.71
C HIS A 35 15.11 4.04 20.54
N PRO A 36 16.07 4.96 20.79
CA PRO A 36 16.63 5.83 19.76
C PRO A 36 17.43 5.11 18.67
N ARG A 37 17.85 3.87 18.93
CA ARG A 37 18.65 3.04 18.00
C ARG A 37 17.99 1.74 17.57
N TYR A 38 17.06 1.21 18.36
CA TYR A 38 16.55 -0.15 18.19
C TYR A 38 15.04 -0.09 18.11
N ILE A 39 14.47 -0.72 17.09
CA ILE A 39 13.02 -0.95 17.04
C ILE A 39 12.72 -2.30 17.68
N ARG A 40 11.57 -2.41 18.35
CA ARG A 40 11.11 -3.69 18.91
C ARG A 40 10.65 -4.63 17.79
N ALA A 41 9.86 -4.10 16.87
CA ALA A 41 9.43 -4.74 15.65
C ALA A 41 9.13 -3.66 14.60
N ASN A 42 9.22 -3.98 13.31
CA ASN A 42 8.77 -3.06 12.27
C ASN A 42 7.24 -3.08 12.17
N ALA A 43 6.60 -1.91 12.17
CA ALA A 43 5.19 -1.78 11.85
C ALA A 43 5.02 -1.40 10.37
N GLY A 44 4.51 -2.33 9.57
CA GLY A 44 4.17 -2.11 8.17
C GLY A 44 2.68 -1.82 7.97
N CYS A 45 2.32 -0.67 7.38
CA CYS A 45 0.92 -0.37 7.10
C CYS A 45 0.44 -0.97 5.78
N LYS A 46 -0.75 -1.58 5.82
CA LYS A 46 -1.32 -2.32 4.69
C LYS A 46 -2.83 -2.16 4.60
N HIS A 47 -3.45 -2.34 3.44
CA HIS A 47 -2.84 -2.59 2.13
C HIS A 47 -2.94 -1.30 1.31
N PHE A 48 -1.80 -0.79 0.85
CA PHE A 48 -1.65 0.53 0.23
C PHE A 48 -1.85 0.43 -1.29
N ASP A 49 -2.98 0.83 -1.86
CA ASP A 49 -4.13 1.50 -1.24
C ASP A 49 -5.44 1.08 -1.93
N VAL A 50 -6.58 1.50 -1.36
CA VAL A 50 -7.92 1.29 -1.92
C VAL A 50 -8.30 -0.20 -2.02
N TYR A 51 -7.78 -1.00 -1.10
CA TYR A 51 -7.97 -2.45 -1.09
C TYR A 51 -9.27 -2.92 -0.41
N ALA A 52 -10.09 -2.00 0.12
CA ALA A 52 -11.34 -2.33 0.82
C ALA A 52 -12.50 -2.69 -0.16
N GLY A 53 -12.17 -3.44 -1.22
CA GLY A 53 -13.05 -3.90 -2.30
C GLY A 53 -13.04 -5.42 -2.40
N PRO A 54 -13.78 -6.03 -3.35
CA PRO A 54 -14.32 -7.38 -3.17
C PRO A 54 -13.23 -8.43 -2.91
N GLU A 55 -13.55 -9.39 -2.04
CA GLU A 55 -12.65 -10.51 -1.77
C GLU A 55 -12.58 -11.44 -2.98
N ASN A 56 -13.75 -11.93 -3.44
CA ASN A 56 -13.86 -12.80 -4.62
C ASN A 56 -15.11 -12.53 -5.49
N ILE A 57 -16.11 -11.83 -4.97
CA ILE A 57 -17.39 -11.58 -5.65
C ILE A 57 -17.67 -10.07 -5.59
N PRO A 58 -18.01 -9.41 -6.72
CA PRO A 58 -18.21 -9.98 -8.07
C PRO A 58 -16.89 -10.23 -8.84
N VAL A 59 -15.76 -9.81 -8.30
CA VAL A 59 -14.43 -9.94 -8.91
C VAL A 59 -13.41 -10.24 -7.82
N SER A 60 -12.32 -10.91 -8.18
CA SER A 60 -11.26 -11.25 -7.23
C SER A 60 -10.51 -10.03 -6.73
N ARG A 61 -10.12 -10.06 -5.44
CA ARG A 61 -9.17 -9.13 -4.82
C ARG A 61 -7.86 -8.98 -5.62
N HIS A 62 -7.49 -10.03 -6.37
CA HIS A 62 -6.29 -10.10 -7.20
C HIS A 62 -6.39 -9.37 -8.55
N SER A 63 -7.61 -9.02 -9.01
CA SER A 63 -7.81 -8.48 -10.37
C SER A 63 -8.71 -7.26 -10.46
N PHE A 64 -9.39 -6.89 -9.37
CA PHE A 64 -10.29 -5.74 -9.39
C PHE A 64 -9.56 -4.41 -9.60
N ASP A 65 -10.27 -3.47 -10.21
CA ASP A 65 -9.80 -2.12 -10.48
C ASP A 65 -10.67 -1.11 -9.73
N ALA A 66 -10.11 -0.53 -8.67
CA ALA A 66 -10.78 0.46 -7.87
C ALA A 66 -10.86 1.78 -8.64
N LYS A 67 -12.09 2.24 -8.90
CA LYS A 67 -12.35 3.54 -9.54
C LYS A 67 -12.56 4.59 -8.47
N VAL A 68 -11.60 5.50 -8.33
CA VAL A 68 -11.59 6.50 -7.24
C VAL A 68 -11.25 7.87 -7.80
N THR A 69 -12.04 8.88 -7.42
CA THR A 69 -11.76 10.27 -7.75
C THR A 69 -10.55 10.77 -6.96
N GLU A 70 -9.81 11.77 -7.46
CA GLU A 70 -8.72 12.37 -6.69
C GLU A 70 -9.20 12.84 -5.31
N ARG A 71 -10.41 13.42 -5.24
CA ARG A 71 -11.00 13.88 -3.99
C ARG A 71 -11.20 12.73 -3.00
N ASP A 72 -11.82 11.63 -3.42
CA ASP A 72 -12.05 10.49 -2.53
C ASP A 72 -10.73 9.83 -2.13
N TRP A 73 -9.76 9.77 -3.04
CA TRP A 73 -8.45 9.23 -2.74
C TRP A 73 -7.79 10.02 -1.61
N ARG A 74 -7.76 11.36 -1.75
CA ARG A 74 -7.13 12.30 -0.80
C ARG A 74 -7.87 12.41 0.53
N MET A 75 -9.20 12.34 0.52
CA MET A 75 -10.03 12.60 1.70
C MET A 75 -10.46 11.34 2.44
N THR A 76 -10.40 10.17 1.80
CA THR A 76 -10.96 8.93 2.37
C THR A 76 -9.90 7.83 2.52
N PHE A 77 -9.16 7.50 1.48
CA PHE A 77 -8.27 6.33 1.48
C PHE A 77 -6.87 6.65 2.01
N LEU A 78 -6.27 7.75 1.53
CA LEU A 78 -4.92 8.17 1.90
C LEU A 78 -4.73 8.67 3.35
N PRO A 79 -5.70 9.31 4.03
CA PRO A 79 -5.46 9.91 5.34
C PRO A 79 -4.91 8.95 6.41
N ALA A 80 -5.40 7.70 6.45
CA ALA A 80 -4.94 6.72 7.42
C ALA A 80 -3.49 6.29 7.17
N PHE A 81 -3.09 6.13 5.91
CA PHE A 81 -1.71 5.82 5.53
C PHE A 81 -0.76 6.99 5.76
N LYS A 82 -1.22 8.23 5.51
CA LYS A 82 -0.44 9.43 5.84
C LYS A 82 -0.16 9.49 7.35
N ALA A 83 -1.17 9.25 8.19
CA ALA A 83 -0.99 9.18 9.64
C ALA A 83 -0.03 8.07 10.07
N CYS A 84 0.00 6.95 9.35
CA CYS A 84 0.97 5.87 9.57
C CYS A 84 2.41 6.28 9.22
N VAL A 85 2.61 6.97 8.09
CA VAL A 85 3.91 7.52 7.70
C VAL A 85 4.40 8.54 8.73
N GLU A 86 3.53 9.46 9.15
CA GLU A 86 3.83 10.47 10.18
C GLU A 86 4.08 9.85 11.56
N ALA A 87 3.58 8.64 11.82
CA ALA A 87 3.90 7.87 13.02
C ALA A 87 5.29 7.22 12.98
N GLY A 88 5.99 7.30 11.85
CA GLY A 88 7.36 6.80 11.68
C GLY A 88 7.42 5.31 11.31
N SER A 89 6.42 4.78 10.62
CA SER A 89 6.47 3.42 10.06
C SER A 89 7.70 3.25 9.15
N TYR A 90 8.34 2.07 9.18
CA TYR A 90 9.46 1.77 8.27
C TYR A 90 9.03 1.11 6.97
N SER A 91 7.79 0.60 6.87
CA SER A 91 7.30 -0.02 5.65
C SER A 91 5.83 0.22 5.33
N LEU A 92 5.51 0.22 4.05
CA LEU A 92 4.14 0.06 3.56
C LEU A 92 4.08 -1.17 2.67
N MET A 93 2.94 -1.84 2.67
CA MET A 93 2.66 -2.96 1.77
C MET A 93 1.72 -2.51 0.66
N CYS A 94 2.17 -2.56 -0.60
CA CYS A 94 1.30 -2.24 -1.73
C CYS A 94 0.27 -3.34 -1.97
N SER A 95 -0.96 -2.97 -2.34
CA SER A 95 -2.09 -3.89 -2.48
C SER A 95 -2.12 -4.62 -3.82
N TYR A 96 -2.99 -5.64 -3.90
CA TYR A 96 -3.24 -6.41 -5.13
C TYR A 96 -3.89 -5.62 -6.25
N ASN A 97 -4.84 -4.75 -5.92
CA ASN A 97 -5.76 -4.16 -6.88
C ASN A 97 -5.10 -3.14 -7.81
N ARG A 98 -5.82 -2.83 -8.90
CA ARG A 98 -5.57 -1.60 -9.66
C ARG A 98 -6.27 -0.42 -9.00
N ILE A 99 -5.70 0.77 -9.19
CA ILE A 99 -6.31 2.05 -8.84
C ILE A 99 -6.37 2.86 -10.14
N ASN A 100 -7.58 3.12 -10.63
CA ASN A 100 -7.82 3.81 -11.90
C ASN A 100 -7.02 3.20 -13.07
N GLY A 101 -6.96 1.87 -13.12
CA GLY A 101 -6.32 1.11 -14.21
C GLY A 101 -4.84 0.76 -14.00
N VAL A 102 -4.19 1.23 -12.93
CA VAL A 102 -2.75 0.97 -12.67
C VAL A 102 -2.59 0.08 -11.42
N PRO A 103 -1.87 -1.05 -11.49
CA PRO A 103 -1.65 -1.92 -10.32
C PRO A 103 -0.97 -1.16 -9.19
N ALA A 104 -1.44 -1.30 -7.95
CA ALA A 104 -0.94 -0.50 -6.84
C ALA A 104 0.59 -0.65 -6.64
N CYS A 105 1.12 -1.88 -6.77
CA CYS A 105 2.55 -2.15 -6.72
C CYS A 105 3.37 -1.64 -7.92
N ALA A 106 2.71 -1.17 -9.00
CA ALA A 106 3.34 -0.53 -10.16
C ALA A 106 2.89 0.94 -10.33
N ASN A 107 2.24 1.53 -9.32
CA ASN A 107 1.63 2.84 -9.44
C ASN A 107 2.59 3.96 -9.01
N LYS A 108 3.27 4.60 -9.98
CA LYS A 108 4.20 5.72 -9.74
C LYS A 108 3.54 6.87 -8.98
N LYS A 109 2.30 7.22 -9.30
CA LYS A 109 1.57 8.30 -8.63
C LYS A 109 1.40 7.99 -7.14
N LEU A 110 1.04 6.76 -6.80
CA LEU A 110 0.88 6.33 -5.42
C LEU A 110 2.23 6.23 -4.69
N LEU A 111 3.18 5.47 -5.25
CA LEU A 111 4.38 5.03 -4.56
C LEU A 111 5.54 6.05 -4.60
N THR A 112 5.57 6.93 -5.60
CA THR A 112 6.59 7.97 -5.72
C THR A 112 5.98 9.34 -5.45
N ASP A 113 5.04 9.78 -6.29
CA ASP A 113 4.58 11.17 -6.26
C ASP A 113 3.91 11.48 -4.91
N ILE A 114 2.99 10.63 -4.44
CA ILE A 114 2.31 10.81 -3.14
C ILE A 114 3.19 10.35 -1.98
N LEU A 115 3.57 9.07 -1.95
CA LEU A 115 4.22 8.48 -0.78
C LEU A 115 5.59 9.10 -0.48
N ARG A 116 6.43 9.28 -1.50
CA ARG A 116 7.81 9.73 -1.30
C ARG A 116 7.96 11.23 -1.47
N ASP A 117 7.43 11.81 -2.54
CA ASP A 117 7.66 13.21 -2.86
C ASP A 117 6.76 14.13 -2.01
N GLU A 118 5.46 13.83 -1.89
CA GLU A 118 4.57 14.65 -1.06
C GLU A 118 4.69 14.36 0.44
N TRP A 119 4.80 13.09 0.86
CA TRP A 119 4.83 12.73 2.30
C TRP A 119 6.23 12.54 2.87
N GLY A 120 7.26 12.51 2.02
CA GLY A 120 8.65 12.37 2.47
C GLY A 120 9.00 10.98 3.02
N PHE A 121 8.25 9.92 2.69
CA PHE A 121 8.48 8.58 3.22
C PHE A 121 9.86 8.02 2.79
N ARG A 122 10.69 7.67 3.79
CA ARG A 122 12.05 7.15 3.60
C ARG A 122 12.20 5.66 3.87
N GLY A 123 11.12 4.97 4.24
CA GLY A 123 11.11 3.53 4.42
C GLY A 123 11.07 2.77 3.10
N TYR A 124 10.79 1.47 3.21
CA TYR A 124 10.69 0.55 2.08
C TYR A 124 9.24 0.17 1.79
N VAL A 125 8.95 -0.19 0.54
CA VAL A 125 7.65 -0.71 0.12
C VAL A 125 7.81 -2.19 -0.16
N ILE A 126 6.94 -3.01 0.43
CA ILE A 126 6.85 -4.44 0.19
C ILE A 126 5.60 -4.74 -0.64
N SER A 127 5.60 -5.81 -1.44
CA SER A 127 4.37 -6.25 -2.09
C SER A 127 3.51 -7.05 -1.12
N ASP A 128 2.20 -7.07 -1.34
CA ASP A 128 1.39 -8.17 -0.84
C ASP A 128 1.78 -9.47 -1.58
N GLU A 129 1.43 -10.61 -1.00
CA GLU A 129 1.86 -11.93 -1.49
C GLU A 129 1.27 -12.23 -2.88
N GLY A 130 2.13 -12.31 -3.91
CA GLY A 130 1.71 -12.53 -5.29
C GLY A 130 1.33 -11.24 -6.04
N ALA A 131 1.36 -10.07 -5.39
CA ALA A 131 0.90 -8.83 -6.02
C ALA A 131 1.80 -8.35 -7.18
N ILE A 132 3.06 -8.79 -7.23
CA ILE A 132 3.96 -8.49 -8.36
C ILE A 132 3.60 -9.38 -9.55
N GLU A 133 3.37 -10.66 -9.31
CA GLU A 133 2.93 -11.63 -10.31
C GLU A 133 1.57 -11.24 -10.90
N ASP A 134 0.65 -10.79 -10.04
CA ASP A 134 -0.67 -10.31 -10.45
C ASP A 134 -0.63 -9.17 -11.48
N ILE A 135 0.42 -8.32 -11.49
CA ILE A 135 0.59 -7.27 -12.50
C ILE A 135 0.51 -7.85 -13.92
N MET A 136 1.10 -9.02 -14.13
CA MET A 136 1.12 -9.73 -15.42
C MET A 136 -0.04 -10.73 -15.52
N ASP A 137 -0.20 -11.57 -14.49
CA ASP A 137 -1.05 -12.75 -14.56
C ASP A 137 -2.53 -12.42 -14.41
N SER A 138 -2.87 -11.49 -13.52
CA SER A 138 -4.25 -11.13 -13.21
C SER A 138 -4.68 -9.84 -13.90
N HIS A 139 -3.79 -8.84 -13.94
CA HIS A 139 -4.09 -7.50 -14.45
C HIS A 139 -3.76 -7.30 -15.93
N LYS A 140 -2.92 -8.17 -16.52
CA LYS A 140 -2.44 -8.05 -17.91
C LYS A 140 -1.83 -6.68 -18.20
N TYR A 141 -1.17 -6.08 -17.21
CA TYR A 141 -0.58 -4.74 -17.31
C TYR A 141 0.77 -4.75 -18.05
N THR A 142 1.49 -5.87 -17.95
CA THR A 142 2.77 -6.14 -18.61
C THR A 142 2.68 -7.48 -19.34
N ASN A 143 3.61 -7.71 -20.29
CA ASN A 143 3.60 -8.90 -21.15
C ASN A 143 4.65 -9.95 -20.78
N ASN A 144 5.56 -9.65 -19.84
CA ASN A 144 6.61 -10.55 -19.40
C ASN A 144 7.11 -10.18 -18.00
N THR A 145 7.85 -11.09 -17.38
CA THR A 145 8.34 -10.97 -16.01
C THR A 145 9.40 -9.87 -15.85
N ALA A 146 10.24 -9.64 -16.87
CA ALA A 146 11.26 -8.59 -16.83
C ALA A 146 10.65 -7.18 -16.80
N ASP A 147 9.65 -6.94 -17.66
CA ASP A 147 8.89 -5.69 -17.66
C ASP A 147 8.12 -5.53 -16.35
N THR A 148 7.54 -6.61 -15.82
CA THR A 148 6.82 -6.63 -14.54
C THR A 148 7.71 -6.18 -13.38
N ALA A 149 8.89 -6.79 -13.25
CA ALA A 149 9.87 -6.39 -12.25
C ALA A 149 10.31 -4.93 -12.45
N THR A 150 10.50 -4.51 -13.72
CA THR A 150 10.93 -3.16 -14.07
C THR A 150 9.90 -2.10 -13.67
N VAL A 151 8.61 -2.30 -14.01
CA VAL A 151 7.57 -1.33 -13.65
C VAL A 151 7.35 -1.25 -12.15
N ALA A 152 7.39 -2.38 -11.43
CA ALA A 152 7.26 -2.40 -9.98
C ALA A 152 8.40 -1.63 -9.31
N VAL A 153 9.65 -2.00 -9.66
CA VAL A 153 10.86 -1.35 -9.14
C VAL A 153 10.88 0.15 -9.45
N ASN A 154 10.52 0.55 -10.67
CA ASN A 154 10.52 1.96 -11.07
C ASN A 154 9.40 2.79 -10.42
N ALA A 155 8.24 2.19 -10.17
CA ALA A 155 7.11 2.90 -9.57
C ALA A 155 7.40 3.43 -8.16
N GLY A 156 8.28 2.75 -7.41
CA GLY A 156 8.68 3.14 -6.06
C GLY A 156 10.00 3.90 -5.96
N LYS A 157 10.65 4.28 -7.05
CA LYS A 157 11.95 5.00 -7.03
C LYS A 157 11.76 6.49 -6.74
N ALA A 158 12.41 6.99 -5.69
CA ALA A 158 12.52 8.43 -5.46
C ALA A 158 13.43 9.09 -6.52
N HIS A 159 13.07 10.29 -6.99
CA HIS A 159 13.88 11.04 -7.97
C HIS A 159 15.24 11.54 -7.42
N SER A 160 15.43 11.57 -6.10
CA SER A 160 16.53 12.32 -5.45
C SER A 160 17.38 11.55 -4.45
N SER A 161 17.28 10.21 -4.36
CA SER A 161 18.02 9.49 -3.31
C SER A 161 18.25 8.02 -3.64
N HIS A 162 19.35 7.47 -3.10
CA HIS A 162 19.71 6.05 -2.99
C HIS A 162 18.69 5.24 -2.13
N THR A 163 17.41 5.57 -2.21
CA THR A 163 16.36 4.97 -1.39
C THR A 163 16.07 3.59 -1.94
N ASN A 164 16.45 2.57 -1.17
CA ASN A 164 16.26 1.16 -1.50
C ASN A 164 14.76 0.87 -1.67
N VAL A 165 14.36 0.57 -2.90
CA VAL A 165 13.10 -0.12 -3.15
C VAL A 165 13.37 -1.61 -2.92
N LEU A 166 13.18 -2.06 -1.68
CA LEU A 166 13.28 -3.47 -1.36
C LEU A 166 11.90 -4.11 -1.52
N PHE A 167 11.59 -4.55 -2.74
CA PHE A 167 10.50 -5.52 -2.94
C PHE A 167 10.94 -6.85 -2.35
N ILE A 168 10.55 -7.13 -1.11
CA ILE A 168 10.57 -8.50 -0.60
C ILE A 168 9.27 -9.14 -1.09
N VAL A 169 9.34 -9.99 -2.10
CA VAL A 169 8.23 -10.92 -2.37
C VAL A 169 8.26 -11.93 -1.22
N LEU A 170 7.39 -11.77 -0.23
CA LEU A 170 7.15 -12.81 0.76
C LEU A 170 6.17 -13.80 0.12
N THR A 171 6.70 -14.82 -0.55
CA THR A 171 5.98 -16.09 -0.71
C THR A 171 6.03 -16.77 0.66
N VAL A 172 4.87 -16.99 1.31
CA VAL A 172 4.83 -17.77 2.56
C VAL A 172 4.45 -19.21 2.26
#